data_AF-A0A946UQ39-F1
#
_entry.id   AF-A0A946UQ39-F1
#
_cell.length_a   1.000
_cell.length_b   1.000
_cell.length_c   1.000
_cell.angle_alpha   90.00
_cell.angle_beta   90.00
_cell.angle_gamma   90.00
#
_symmetry.space_group_name_H-M   'P 1'
#
loop_
_entity.id
_entity.type
_entity.pdbx_description
1 polymer ?
#
loop_
_entity_poly.entity_id
_entity_poly.type
_entity_poly.pdbx_seq_one_letter_code
_entity_poly.pdbx_strand_id
1 'polypeptide(L)'
;MKAVCLWSGPRNVSTALMYSFAERPDTRVVDEPLYGHFLRVTGTVHPGRDEVMANVNCDGDAVMRTLLEDSPDNPAVLFMKQMAHHLVEVDKGFLTQTINVFLIRDPEQMLPSLTIQLPEAGLFDTGLKMQCELYDELVKAGQSPAIIDSRELLLDPSGVLSRLCAHLDIPYVENMLRWEAGPIDEDGIWAPHWYHAVHK
;
A
#
# COMPACT_ATOMS: atom_id res chain seq x y z
N MET A 1 5.39 15.64 -9.65
CA MET A 1 5.04 14.63 -8.64
C MET A 1 5.53 13.26 -9.10
N LYS A 2 6.24 12.51 -8.24
CA LYS A 2 6.52 11.07 -8.42
C LYS A 2 5.44 10.30 -7.66
N ALA A 3 4.53 9.65 -8.37
CA ALA A 3 3.48 8.83 -7.77
C ALA A 3 3.99 7.39 -7.61
N VAL A 4 4.01 6.88 -6.38
CA VAL A 4 4.50 5.55 -6.02
C VAL A 4 3.32 4.70 -5.53
N CYS A 5 3.09 3.57 -6.19
CA CYS A 5 2.14 2.56 -5.71
C CYS A 5 2.92 1.43 -5.03
N LEU A 6 2.74 1.29 -3.72
CA LEU A 6 3.22 0.14 -2.96
C LEU A 6 2.17 -0.97 -2.98
N TRP A 7 2.33 -1.98 -3.82
CA TRP A 7 1.47 -3.15 -3.91
C TRP A 7 1.89 -4.21 -2.88
N SER A 8 1.04 -4.44 -1.89
CA SER A 8 1.28 -5.43 -0.85
C SER A 8 0.14 -6.44 -0.69
N GLY A 9 0.43 -7.57 -0.07
CA GLY A 9 -0.57 -8.40 0.59
C GLY A 9 -0.76 -7.96 2.05
N PRO A 10 -1.80 -8.46 2.75
CA PRO A 10 -1.93 -8.19 4.17
C PRO A 10 -0.75 -8.81 4.94
N ARG A 11 -0.44 -8.24 6.11
CA ARG A 11 0.55 -8.76 7.08
C ARG A 11 2.02 -8.75 6.59
N ASN A 12 2.33 -7.86 5.64
CA ASN A 12 3.68 -7.66 5.08
C ASN A 12 4.39 -6.39 5.56
N VAL A 13 3.96 -5.78 6.68
CA VAL A 13 4.46 -4.48 7.20
C VAL A 13 4.32 -3.28 6.25
N SER A 14 3.37 -3.33 5.31
CA SER A 14 3.09 -2.22 4.39
C SER A 14 2.72 -0.92 5.10
N THR A 15 1.97 -0.97 6.21
CA THR A 15 1.66 0.22 7.04
C THR A 15 2.92 0.83 7.63
N ALA A 16 3.86 0.02 8.14
CA ALA A 16 5.13 0.56 8.66
C ALA A 16 5.96 1.23 7.55
N LEU A 17 5.94 0.68 6.33
CA LEU A 17 6.58 1.32 5.18
C LEU A 17 5.87 2.62 4.76
N MET A 18 4.55 2.70 4.87
CA MET A 18 3.80 3.96 4.68
C MET A 18 4.21 5.01 5.71
N TYR A 19 4.28 4.64 7.00
CA TYR A 19 4.74 5.53 8.07
C TYR A 19 6.18 6.02 7.83
N SER A 20 7.06 5.12 7.40
CA SER A 20 8.42 5.47 6.98
C SER A 20 8.46 6.54 5.89
N PHE A 21 7.54 6.49 4.91
CA PHE A 21 7.40 7.52 3.88
C PHE A 21 6.72 8.80 4.38
N ALA A 22 5.85 8.73 5.39
CA ALA A 22 5.21 9.90 6.01
C ALA A 22 6.22 10.80 6.73
N GLU A 23 7.33 10.23 7.22
CA GLU A 23 8.42 10.98 7.85
C GLU A 23 9.30 11.78 6.86
N ARG A 24 9.00 11.72 5.56
CA ARG A 24 9.70 12.50 4.55
C ARG A 24 8.99 13.85 4.34
N PRO A 25 9.69 14.98 4.40
CA PRO A 25 9.08 16.31 4.26
C PRO A 25 8.57 16.61 2.85
N ASP A 26 8.94 15.81 1.85
CA ASP A 26 8.59 15.97 0.44
C ASP A 26 7.45 15.04 -0.01
N THR A 27 6.89 14.25 0.93
CA THR A 27 6.00 13.14 0.63
C THR A 27 4.63 13.34 1.26
N ARG A 28 3.59 13.04 0.47
CA ARG A 28 2.23 12.81 0.96
C ARG A 28 1.95 11.31 0.88
N VAL A 29 1.45 10.71 1.96
CA VAL A 29 1.05 9.31 1.95
C VAL A 29 -0.47 9.17 1.83
N VAL A 30 -0.93 8.03 1.30
CA VAL A 30 -2.35 7.69 1.21
C VAL A 30 -2.52 6.22 1.57
N ASP A 31 -3.37 5.96 2.56
CA ASP A 31 -3.65 4.62 3.04
C ASP A 31 -4.78 3.96 2.22
N GLU A 32 -4.49 2.80 1.61
CA GLU A 32 -5.39 1.91 0.88
C GLU A 32 -6.51 2.60 0.09
N PRO A 33 -6.18 3.48 -0.88
CA PRO A 33 -7.18 4.31 -1.57
C PRO A 33 -8.26 3.49 -2.30
N LEU A 34 -7.96 2.24 -2.67
CA LEU A 34 -8.90 1.35 -3.34
C LEU A 34 -9.76 0.50 -2.39
N TYR A 35 -9.63 0.63 -1.06
CA TYR A 35 -10.34 -0.24 -0.12
C TYR A 35 -11.86 -0.06 -0.16
N GLY A 36 -12.34 1.20 -0.20
CA GLY A 36 -13.78 1.47 -0.33
C GLY A 36 -14.37 0.92 -1.63
N HIS A 37 -13.60 0.97 -2.73
CA HIS A 37 -13.98 0.39 -4.01
C HIS A 37 -14.09 -1.13 -3.93
N PHE A 38 -13.07 -1.77 -3.38
CA PHE A 38 -13.03 -3.21 -3.12
C PHE A 38 -14.26 -3.68 -2.35
N LEU A 39 -14.56 -3.06 -1.20
CA LEU A 39 -15.72 -3.41 -0.36
C LEU A 39 -17.06 -3.29 -1.10
N ARG A 40 -17.18 -2.30 -2.00
CA ARG A 40 -18.38 -2.10 -2.82
C ARG A 40 -18.51 -3.19 -3.88
N VAL A 41 -17.44 -3.50 -4.60
CA VAL A 41 -17.46 -4.41 -5.77
C VAL A 41 -17.56 -5.87 -5.34
N THR A 42 -16.77 -6.30 -4.35
CA THR A 42 -16.73 -7.71 -3.94
C THR A 42 -17.84 -8.09 -2.97
N GLY A 43 -18.43 -7.10 -2.28
CA GLY A 43 -19.37 -7.34 -1.18
C GLY A 43 -18.72 -7.97 0.05
N THR A 44 -17.39 -7.97 0.16
CA THR A 44 -16.65 -8.53 1.28
C THR A 44 -17.11 -7.90 2.61
N VAL A 45 -17.31 -8.75 3.62
CA VAL A 45 -17.75 -8.33 4.96
C VAL A 45 -16.53 -8.19 5.87
N HIS A 46 -15.99 -6.98 5.97
CA HIS A 46 -14.92 -6.62 6.90
C HIS A 46 -15.45 -5.76 8.08
N PRO A 47 -14.73 -5.73 9.21
CA PRO A 47 -14.99 -4.77 10.27
C PRO A 47 -14.98 -3.33 9.75
N GLY A 48 -15.96 -2.53 10.19
CA GLY A 48 -16.09 -1.13 9.78
C GLY A 48 -16.58 -0.90 8.34
N ARG A 49 -16.98 -1.94 7.60
CA ARG A 49 -17.37 -1.85 6.18
C ARG A 49 -18.35 -0.71 5.89
N ASP A 50 -19.47 -0.67 6.61
CA ASP A 50 -20.53 0.31 6.33
C ASP A 50 -20.08 1.73 6.66
N GLU A 51 -19.22 1.89 7.67
CA GLU A 51 -18.60 3.16 8.01
C GLU A 51 -17.62 3.62 6.93
N VAL A 52 -16.77 2.73 6.43
CA VAL A 52 -15.86 3.03 5.31
C VAL A 52 -16.67 3.46 4.09
N MET A 53 -17.66 2.66 3.68
CA MET A 53 -18.47 2.95 2.49
C MET A 53 -19.31 4.23 2.61
N ALA A 54 -19.65 4.67 3.82
CA ALA A 54 -20.36 5.92 4.05
C ALA A 54 -19.47 7.17 3.98
N ASN A 55 -18.15 7.01 4.21
CA ASN A 55 -17.23 8.14 4.40
C ASN A 55 -16.16 8.27 3.30
N VAL A 56 -15.96 7.25 2.47
CA VAL A 56 -14.97 7.30 1.37
C VAL A 56 -15.62 7.18 0.00
N ASN A 57 -14.94 7.68 -1.03
CA ASN A 57 -15.36 7.45 -2.41
C ASN A 57 -15.10 5.98 -2.81
N CYS A 58 -16.16 5.24 -3.15
CA CYS A 58 -16.07 3.83 -3.56
C CYS A 58 -15.94 3.64 -5.09
N ASP A 59 -15.75 4.71 -5.86
CA ASP A 59 -15.40 4.65 -7.28
C ASP A 59 -13.86 4.69 -7.41
N GLY A 60 -13.26 3.54 -7.72
CA GLY A 60 -11.81 3.38 -7.77
C GLY A 60 -11.17 4.21 -8.88
N ASP A 61 -11.82 4.33 -10.04
CA ASP A 61 -11.33 5.16 -11.14
C ASP A 61 -11.35 6.64 -10.76
N ALA A 62 -12.43 7.10 -10.11
CA ALA A 62 -12.54 8.46 -9.63
C ALA A 62 -11.50 8.77 -8.53
N VAL A 63 -11.26 7.83 -7.61
CA VAL A 63 -10.23 7.96 -6.56
C VAL A 63 -8.85 8.08 -7.18
N MET A 64 -8.45 7.16 -8.07
CA MET A 64 -7.11 7.20 -8.67
C MET A 64 -6.89 8.44 -9.53
N ARG A 65 -7.92 8.88 -10.28
CA ARG A 65 -7.86 10.14 -11.04
C ARG A 65 -7.65 11.34 -10.12
N THR A 66 -8.42 11.45 -9.04
CA THR A 66 -8.30 12.54 -8.07
C THR A 66 -6.90 12.60 -7.46
N LEU A 67 -6.33 11.44 -7.11
CA LEU A 67 -5.00 11.35 -6.52
C LEU A 67 -3.88 11.74 -7.49
N LEU A 68 -3.99 11.39 -8.77
CA LEU A 68 -2.94 11.59 -9.76
C LEU A 68 -3.04 12.93 -10.50
N GLU A 69 -4.26 13.42 -10.74
CA GLU A 69 -4.52 14.61 -11.58
C GLU A 69 -4.91 15.84 -10.73
N ASP A 70 -5.70 15.64 -9.67
CA ASP A 70 -6.30 16.73 -8.87
C ASP A 70 -5.70 16.89 -7.47
N SER A 71 -4.47 16.39 -7.25
CA SER A 71 -3.84 16.38 -5.92
C SER A 71 -3.65 17.82 -5.38
N PRO A 72 -4.38 18.23 -4.32
CA PRO A 72 -4.50 19.63 -3.91
C PRO A 72 -3.18 20.25 -3.43
N ASP A 73 -2.29 19.43 -2.88
CA ASP A 73 -1.03 19.88 -2.27
C ASP A 73 0.18 19.73 -3.21
N ASN A 74 -0.04 19.18 -4.42
CA ASN A 74 0.98 18.91 -5.44
C ASN A 74 2.33 18.43 -4.86
N PRO A 75 2.35 17.31 -4.12
CA PRO A 75 3.55 16.87 -3.42
C PRO A 75 4.65 16.47 -4.41
N ALA A 76 5.90 16.58 -3.98
CA ALA A 76 7.01 16.08 -4.80
C ALA A 76 6.90 14.55 -4.96
N VAL A 77 6.53 13.84 -3.90
CA VAL A 77 6.26 12.40 -3.88
C VAL A 77 4.84 12.13 -3.35
N LEU A 78 4.07 11.33 -4.07
CA LEU A 78 2.80 10.78 -3.59
C LEU A 78 2.99 9.28 -3.38
N PHE A 79 2.92 8.81 -2.13
CA PHE A 79 3.09 7.40 -1.79
C PHE A 79 1.74 6.77 -1.43
N MET A 80 1.28 5.85 -2.26
CA MET A 80 0.00 5.15 -2.07
C MET A 80 0.27 3.73 -1.59
N LYS A 81 -0.12 3.43 -0.36
CA LYS A 81 -0.11 2.06 0.16
C LYS A 81 -1.32 1.32 -0.41
N GLN A 82 -1.08 0.36 -1.30
CA GLN A 82 -2.12 -0.45 -1.92
C GLN A 82 -2.12 -1.88 -1.38
N MET A 83 -3.31 -2.48 -1.29
CA MET A 83 -3.45 -3.92 -1.18
C MET A 83 -3.76 -4.49 -2.56
N ALA A 84 -3.01 -5.49 -2.99
CA ALA A 84 -3.12 -6.03 -4.35
C ALA A 84 -4.50 -6.63 -4.64
N HIS A 85 -5.16 -7.22 -3.64
CA HIS A 85 -6.52 -7.73 -3.79
C HIS A 85 -7.59 -6.63 -3.84
N HIS A 86 -7.25 -5.36 -3.58
CA HIS A 86 -8.17 -4.23 -3.81
C HIS A 86 -8.22 -3.79 -5.27
N LEU A 87 -7.29 -4.24 -6.13
CA LEU A 87 -7.27 -3.93 -7.55
C LEU A 87 -8.25 -4.83 -8.31
N VAL A 88 -9.55 -4.60 -8.08
CA VAL A 88 -10.67 -5.31 -8.71
C VAL A 88 -11.49 -4.32 -9.53
N GLU A 89 -11.82 -4.65 -10.78
CA GLU A 89 -12.70 -3.81 -11.64
C GLU A 89 -12.34 -2.31 -11.74
N VAL A 90 -11.06 -1.96 -11.57
CA VAL A 90 -10.50 -0.61 -11.80
C VAL A 90 -9.74 -0.58 -13.11
N ASP A 91 -9.83 0.54 -13.85
CA ASP A 91 -9.01 0.76 -15.04
C ASP A 91 -7.53 0.84 -14.67
N LYS A 92 -6.75 -0.14 -15.10
CA LYS A 92 -5.30 -0.23 -14.86
C LYS A 92 -4.47 0.80 -15.64
N GLY A 93 -5.08 1.66 -16.47
CA GLY A 93 -4.40 2.70 -17.24
C GLY A 93 -3.56 3.65 -16.39
N PHE A 94 -3.97 3.90 -15.13
CA PHE A 94 -3.21 4.75 -14.20
C PHE A 94 -1.81 4.19 -13.87
N LEU A 95 -1.60 2.87 -13.98
CA LEU A 95 -0.32 2.23 -13.67
C LEU A 95 0.83 2.73 -14.56
N THR A 96 0.51 3.29 -15.73
CA THR A 96 1.49 3.92 -16.63
C THR A 96 2.03 5.25 -16.12
N GLN A 97 1.33 5.87 -15.17
CA GLN A 97 1.67 7.15 -14.55
C GLN A 97 2.31 6.99 -13.17
N THR A 98 2.45 5.76 -12.68
CA THR A 98 2.95 5.44 -11.33
C THR A 98 4.23 4.61 -11.40
N ILE A 99 5.12 4.82 -10.43
CA ILE A 99 6.22 3.92 -10.14
C ILE A 99 5.69 2.82 -9.22
N ASN A 100 5.78 1.57 -9.66
CA ASN A 100 5.20 0.43 -8.95
C ASN A 100 6.26 -0.28 -8.11
N VAL A 101 5.94 -0.54 -6.84
CA VAL A 101 6.80 -1.23 -5.88
C VAL A 101 6.01 -2.38 -5.26
N PHE A 102 6.59 -3.56 -5.15
CA PHE A 102 5.97 -4.73 -4.55
C PHE A 102 6.59 -5.01 -3.19
N LEU A 103 5.76 -5.16 -2.16
CA LEU A 103 6.19 -5.61 -0.84
C LEU A 103 5.66 -7.02 -0.59
N ILE A 104 6.60 -7.97 -0.56
CA ILE A 104 6.33 -9.40 -0.45
C ILE A 104 6.78 -9.94 0.91
N ARG A 105 6.23 -11.10 1.24
CA ARG A 105 6.63 -11.90 2.38
C ARG A 105 6.44 -13.35 2.03
N ASP A 106 7.32 -14.19 2.57
CA ASP A 106 7.15 -15.63 2.54
C ASP A 106 5.74 -16.02 3.06
N PRO A 107 4.91 -16.68 2.23
CA PRO A 107 3.58 -17.11 2.62
C PRO A 107 3.56 -17.96 3.89
N GLU A 108 4.56 -18.82 4.12
CA GLU A 108 4.63 -19.67 5.33
C GLU A 108 4.74 -18.82 6.60
N GLN A 109 5.37 -17.65 6.50
CA GLN A 109 5.56 -16.72 7.61
C GLN A 109 4.41 -15.71 7.77
N MET A 110 3.69 -15.44 6.68
CA MET A 110 2.60 -14.46 6.62
C MET A 110 1.26 -15.07 7.05
N LEU A 111 0.93 -16.26 6.54
CA LEU A 111 -0.36 -16.94 6.72
C LEU A 111 -0.77 -17.10 8.19
N PRO A 112 0.12 -17.49 9.14
CA PRO A 112 -0.27 -17.62 10.55
C PRO A 112 -0.79 -16.32 11.17
N SER A 113 -0.29 -15.16 10.72
CA SER A 113 -0.80 -13.87 11.21
C SER A 113 -2.10 -13.47 10.52
N LEU A 114 -2.31 -13.89 9.27
CA LEU A 114 -3.51 -13.56 8.51
C LEU A 114 -4.72 -14.32 9.06
N THR A 115 -4.56 -15.62 9.35
CA THR A 115 -5.65 -16.48 9.83
C THR A 115 -6.14 -16.13 11.24
N ILE A 116 -5.37 -15.37 12.02
CA ILE A 116 -5.85 -14.79 13.30
C ILE A 116 -6.94 -13.75 13.05
N GLN A 117 -6.80 -12.95 11.99
CA GLN A 117 -7.71 -11.84 11.68
C GLN A 117 -8.83 -12.27 10.70
N LEU A 118 -8.50 -13.18 9.78
CA LEU A 118 -9.39 -13.75 8.78
C LEU A 118 -9.29 -15.28 8.82
N PRO A 119 -10.02 -15.97 9.71
CA PRO A 119 -9.92 -17.42 9.90
C PRO A 119 -10.20 -18.25 8.65
N GLU A 120 -11.03 -17.73 7.74
CA GLU A 120 -11.42 -18.38 6.49
C GLU A 120 -10.66 -17.81 5.27
N ALA A 121 -9.51 -17.14 5.48
CA ALA A 121 -8.72 -16.55 4.41
C ALA A 121 -8.35 -17.57 3.33
N GLY A 122 -8.76 -17.28 2.10
CA GLY A 122 -8.39 -18.00 0.89
C GLY A 122 -7.21 -17.35 0.16
N LEU A 123 -6.85 -17.92 -1.00
CA LEU A 123 -5.75 -17.39 -1.83
C LEU A 123 -5.99 -15.94 -2.25
N PHE A 124 -7.26 -15.55 -2.48
CA PHE A 124 -7.62 -14.20 -2.86
C PHE A 124 -7.24 -13.16 -1.78
N ASP A 125 -7.52 -13.47 -0.51
CA ASP A 125 -7.25 -12.57 0.62
C ASP A 125 -5.75 -12.32 0.83
N THR A 126 -4.90 -13.24 0.38
CA THR A 126 -3.44 -13.06 0.45
C THR A 126 -2.92 -11.96 -0.50
N GLY A 127 -3.66 -11.63 -1.56
CA GLY A 127 -3.20 -10.76 -2.64
C GLY A 127 -2.03 -11.32 -3.46
N LEU A 128 -1.46 -12.49 -3.13
CA LEU A 128 -0.25 -13.02 -3.76
C LEU A 128 -0.42 -13.27 -5.26
N LYS A 129 -1.53 -13.91 -5.65
CA LYS A 129 -1.83 -14.17 -7.05
C LYS A 129 -1.90 -12.86 -7.84
N MET A 130 -2.59 -11.86 -7.29
CA MET A 130 -2.76 -10.53 -7.89
C MET A 130 -1.41 -9.79 -7.99
N GLN A 131 -0.54 -9.89 -6.98
CA GLN A 131 0.81 -9.31 -7.04
C GLN A 131 1.63 -9.92 -8.18
N CYS A 132 1.63 -11.25 -8.33
CA CYS A 132 2.35 -11.93 -9.42
C CYS A 132 1.81 -11.52 -10.80
N GLU A 133 0.49 -11.55 -10.98
CA GLU A 133 -0.15 -11.18 -12.25
C GLU A 133 0.15 -9.71 -12.61
N LEU A 134 0.04 -8.80 -11.64
CA LEU A 134 0.33 -7.39 -11.83
C LEU A 134 1.81 -7.15 -12.17
N TYR A 135 2.73 -7.84 -11.48
CA TYR A 135 4.15 -7.73 -11.78
C TYR A 135 4.47 -8.14 -13.22
N ASP A 136 3.92 -9.29 -13.66
CA ASP A 136 4.10 -9.79 -15.02
C ASP A 136 3.53 -8.83 -16.08
N GLU A 137 2.36 -8.25 -15.82
CA GLU A 137 1.75 -7.22 -16.69
C GLU A 137 2.66 -5.99 -16.81
N LEU A 138 3.17 -5.48 -15.70
CA LEU A 138 4.02 -4.28 -15.67
C LEU A 138 5.37 -4.50 -16.36
N VAL A 139 5.99 -5.66 -16.15
CA VAL A 139 7.24 -6.04 -16.83
C VAL A 139 7.03 -6.18 -18.33
N LYS A 140 5.93 -6.81 -18.76
CA LYS A 140 5.57 -6.89 -20.20
C LYS A 140 5.32 -5.52 -20.81
N ALA A 141 4.82 -4.56 -20.03
CA ALA A 141 4.66 -3.17 -20.43
C ALA A 141 5.98 -2.37 -20.42
N GLY A 142 7.11 -3.00 -20.10
CA GLY A 142 8.45 -2.38 -20.10
C GLY A 142 8.82 -1.63 -18.83
N GLN A 143 8.00 -1.74 -17.76
CA GLN A 143 8.38 -1.19 -16.46
C GLN A 143 9.38 -2.11 -15.75
N SER A 144 10.09 -1.57 -14.75
CA SER A 144 10.98 -2.33 -13.88
C SER A 144 10.57 -2.13 -12.41
N PRO A 145 9.49 -2.77 -11.94
CA PRO A 145 9.02 -2.59 -10.57
C PRO A 145 10.04 -3.09 -9.55
N ALA A 146 10.27 -2.33 -8.47
CA ALA A 146 11.05 -2.80 -7.33
C ALA A 146 10.29 -3.89 -6.56
N ILE A 147 11.02 -4.86 -6.02
CA ILE A 147 10.50 -5.89 -5.12
C ILE A 147 11.25 -5.78 -3.80
N ILE A 148 10.50 -5.66 -2.71
CA ILE A 148 11.01 -5.57 -1.34
C ILE A 148 10.54 -6.81 -0.58
N ASP A 149 11.48 -7.55 -0.03
CA ASP A 149 11.18 -8.57 0.98
C ASP A 149 11.00 -7.89 2.35
N SER A 150 9.83 -8.06 2.96
CA SER A 150 9.51 -7.50 4.27
C SER A 150 10.45 -7.96 5.39
N ARG A 151 11.01 -9.17 5.32
CA ARG A 151 12.01 -9.65 6.28
C ARG A 151 13.32 -8.90 6.11
N GLU A 152 13.78 -8.68 4.88
CA GLU A 152 14.98 -7.88 4.63
C GLU A 152 14.79 -6.44 5.10
N LEU A 153 13.62 -5.85 4.84
CA LEU A 153 13.26 -4.51 5.32
C LEU A 153 13.35 -4.42 6.86
N LEU A 154 12.92 -5.44 7.59
CA LEU A 154 12.99 -5.46 9.05
C LEU A 154 14.41 -5.69 9.58
N LEU A 155 15.24 -6.46 8.86
CA LEU A 155 16.62 -6.76 9.27
C LEU A 155 17.59 -5.60 9.00
N ASP A 156 17.40 -4.89 7.89
CA ASP A 156 18.22 -3.74 7.48
C ASP A 156 17.34 -2.61 6.90
N PRO A 157 16.59 -1.89 7.74
CA PRO A 157 15.69 -0.83 7.28
C PRO A 157 16.44 0.26 6.49
N SER A 158 17.58 0.72 7.01
CA SER A 158 18.37 1.79 6.38
C SER A 158 18.89 1.37 5.00
N GLY A 159 19.47 0.17 4.88
CA GLY A 159 19.99 -0.31 3.61
C GLY A 159 18.89 -0.56 2.58
N VAL A 160 17.77 -1.15 2.97
CA VAL A 160 16.63 -1.38 2.05
C VAL A 160 16.00 -0.06 1.60
N LEU A 161 15.72 0.86 2.53
CA LEU A 161 15.11 2.15 2.20
C LEU A 161 16.03 3.04 1.36
N SER A 162 17.34 3.02 1.61
CA SER A 162 18.32 3.74 0.80
C SER A 162 18.34 3.23 -0.65
N ARG A 163 18.33 1.91 -0.85
CA ARG A 163 18.23 1.30 -2.20
C ARG A 163 16.90 1.60 -2.87
N LEU A 164 15.80 1.56 -2.13
CA LEU A 164 14.48 1.93 -2.65
C LEU A 164 14.45 3.39 -3.09
N CYS A 165 14.92 4.32 -2.26
CA CYS A 165 14.99 5.74 -2.61
C CYS A 165 15.83 5.98 -3.88
N ALA A 166 16.97 5.29 -4.00
CA ALA A 166 17.79 5.37 -5.20
C ALA A 166 17.06 4.83 -6.45
N HIS A 167 16.32 3.73 -6.33
CA HIS A 167 15.50 3.18 -7.42
C HIS A 167 14.35 4.11 -7.82
N LEU A 168 13.72 4.78 -6.85
CA LEU A 168 12.67 5.77 -7.07
C LEU A 168 13.22 7.13 -7.56
N ASP A 169 14.54 7.30 -7.55
CA ASP A 169 15.23 8.55 -7.85
C ASP A 169 14.72 9.70 -6.96
N ILE A 170 14.73 9.45 -5.64
CA ILE A 170 14.40 10.40 -4.57
C ILE A 170 15.51 10.37 -3.50
N PRO A 171 15.74 11.47 -2.75
CA PRO A 171 16.75 11.47 -1.69
C PRO A 171 16.33 10.57 -0.54
N TYR A 172 17.23 9.74 -0.03
CA TYR A 172 17.03 9.07 1.26
C TYR A 172 17.12 10.10 2.40
N VAL A 173 16.23 10.00 3.38
CA VAL A 173 16.26 10.83 4.60
C VAL A 173 16.21 9.95 5.83
N GLU A 174 17.07 10.22 6.81
CA GLU A 174 17.22 9.37 8.00
C GLU A 174 15.95 9.30 8.87
N ASN A 175 15.11 10.33 8.81
CA ASN A 175 13.82 10.37 9.52
C ASN A 175 12.89 9.22 9.12
N MET A 176 13.07 8.63 7.93
CA MET A 176 12.31 7.44 7.49
C MET A 176 12.42 6.24 8.44
N LEU A 177 13.39 6.22 9.36
CA LEU A 177 13.62 5.12 10.29
C LEU A 177 12.87 5.25 11.62
N ARG A 178 12.22 6.37 11.90
CA ARG A 178 11.63 6.66 13.21
C ARG A 178 10.40 7.55 13.05
N TRP A 179 9.31 7.18 13.71
CA TRP A 179 8.11 8.00 13.86
C TRP A 179 7.67 8.01 15.34
N GLU A 180 6.83 8.96 15.71
CA GLU A 180 6.20 8.95 17.04
C GLU A 180 5.16 7.84 17.14
N ALA A 181 5.15 7.09 18.25
CA ALA A 181 4.19 6.01 18.44
C ALA A 181 2.75 6.57 18.52
N GLY A 182 1.88 6.06 17.65
CA GLY A 182 0.47 6.45 17.60
C GLY A 182 -0.12 6.39 16.18
N PRO A 183 -1.41 6.71 16.05
CA PRO A 183 -2.02 6.93 14.74
C PRO A 183 -1.49 8.23 14.10
N ILE A 184 -1.50 8.28 12.77
CA ILE A 184 -1.26 9.50 11.98
C ILE A 184 -2.54 9.93 11.27
N ASP A 185 -2.60 11.17 10.79
CA ASP A 185 -3.80 11.71 10.14
C ASP A 185 -4.18 10.95 8.85
N GLU A 186 -3.22 10.29 8.22
CA GLU A 186 -3.40 9.51 6.99
C GLU A 186 -3.93 8.08 7.22
N ASP A 187 -4.03 7.62 8.47
CA ASP A 187 -4.63 6.33 8.77
C ASP A 187 -6.09 6.29 8.32
N GLY A 188 -6.45 5.25 7.56
CA GLY A 188 -7.84 5.07 7.15
C GLY A 188 -8.77 4.77 8.32
N ILE A 189 -10.08 4.94 8.11
CA ILE A 189 -11.14 4.67 9.11
C ILE A 189 -11.07 3.22 9.65
N TRP A 190 -10.46 2.32 8.90
CA TRP A 190 -10.24 0.93 9.27
C TRP A 190 -9.05 0.69 10.20
N ALA A 191 -8.16 1.67 10.43
CA ALA A 191 -6.97 1.54 11.26
C ALA A 191 -7.25 0.98 12.68
N PRO A 192 -8.34 1.35 13.39
CA PRO A 192 -8.69 0.76 14.67
C PRO A 192 -8.93 -0.75 14.65
N HIS A 193 -9.12 -1.36 13.48
CA HIS A 193 -9.29 -2.80 13.33
C HIS A 193 -8.00 -3.52 12.93
N TRP A 194 -7.07 -2.84 12.26
CA TRP A 194 -5.94 -3.50 11.61
C TRP A 194 -4.55 -3.09 12.13
N TYR A 195 -4.39 -1.89 12.71
CA TYR A 195 -3.08 -1.25 12.89
C TYR A 195 -2.54 -1.21 14.33
N HIS A 196 -3.16 -1.95 15.25
CA HIS A 196 -2.74 -2.02 16.66
C HIS A 196 -1.24 -2.27 16.92
N ALA A 197 -0.53 -2.89 15.97
CA ALA A 197 0.89 -3.18 16.09
C ALA A 197 1.80 -2.01 15.69
N VAL A 198 1.36 -1.13 14.77
CA VAL A 198 2.15 0.02 14.30
C VAL A 198 1.98 1.22 15.23
N HIS A 199 0.86 1.31 15.94
CA HIS A 199 0.58 2.36 16.93
C HIS A 199 1.30 2.17 18.29
N LYS A 200 2.19 1.19 18.39
CA LYS A 200 2.94 0.86 19.62
C LYS A 200 4.43 1.01 19.39
#